data_AF-A0A0D3EDB4-F1
#
_entry.id   AF-A0A0D3EDB4-F1
#
_cell.length_a   1.000
_cell.length_b   1.000
_cell.length_c   1.000
_cell.angle_alpha   90.00
_cell.angle_beta   90.00
_cell.angle_gamma   90.00
#
_symmetry.space_group_name_H-M   'P 1'
#
loop_
_entity.id
_entity.type
_entity.pdbx_description
1 polymer ?
#
loop_
_entity_poly.entity_id
_entity_poly.type
_entity_poly.pdbx_seq_one_letter_code
_entity_poly.pdbx_strand_id
1 'polypeptide(L)'
;MSERGAIRRSGEDWISFLPDPLLCQILSDLPTKNAVTTSVLSKKWRTLWLSIPILDLDIDDFPDYTTFTSVVSRFLDFSKESCLHKLKLAFTRHDDDDPTS
;
A
#
# COMPACT_ATOMS: atom_id res chain seq x y z
N MET A 1 -32.47 36.11 -6.25
CA MET A 1 -32.21 34.76 -5.71
C MET A 1 -31.84 33.85 -6.86
N SER A 2 -30.55 33.54 -7.03
CA SER A 2 -30.11 32.43 -7.88
C SER A 2 -28.72 32.04 -7.42
N GLU A 3 -28.66 31.31 -6.31
CA GLU A 3 -27.48 30.58 -5.88
C GLU A 3 -27.26 29.45 -6.88
N ARG A 4 -26.59 29.78 -7.99
CA ARG A 4 -25.99 28.75 -8.83
C ARG A 4 -24.85 28.16 -8.01
N GLY A 5 -25.15 27.07 -7.31
CA GLY A 5 -24.17 26.21 -6.67
C GLY A 5 -23.12 25.85 -7.72
N ALA A 6 -21.98 26.53 -7.66
CA ALA A 6 -20.81 26.18 -8.43
C ALA A 6 -20.35 24.84 -7.87
N ILE A 7 -20.82 23.75 -8.48
CA ILE A 7 -20.15 22.45 -8.34
C ILE A 7 -18.79 22.68 -8.97
N ARG A 8 -17.82 23.05 -8.12
CA ARG A 8 -16.41 23.04 -8.47
C ARG A 8 -16.16 21.59 -8.86
N ARG A 9 -16.02 21.33 -10.16
CA ARG A 9 -15.27 20.18 -10.65
C ARG A 9 -13.81 20.43 -10.28
N SER A 10 -13.52 20.41 -8.99
CA SER A 10 -12.17 20.23 -8.52
C SER A 10 -11.87 18.77 -8.83
N GLY A 11 -10.75 18.46 -9.48
CA GLY A 11 -10.23 17.10 -9.58
C GLY A 11 -9.78 16.60 -8.21
N GLU A 12 -10.58 16.82 -7.17
CA GLU A 12 -10.38 16.32 -5.83
C GLU A 12 -10.91 14.89 -5.84
N ASP A 13 -9.99 13.94 -5.79
CA ASP A 13 -10.31 12.52 -5.76
C ASP A 13 -11.33 12.27 -4.65
N TRP A 14 -12.53 11.79 -5.00
CA TRP A 14 -13.59 11.41 -4.05
C TRP A 14 -13.08 10.48 -2.94
N ILE A 15 -12.08 9.67 -3.29
CA ILE A 15 -11.34 8.78 -2.39
C ILE A 15 -10.55 9.56 -1.31
N SER A 16 -10.07 10.77 -1.62
CA SER A 16 -9.38 11.65 -0.66
C SER A 16 -10.32 12.33 0.34
N PHE A 17 -11.64 12.38 0.04
CA PHE A 17 -12.65 12.88 0.97
C PHE A 17 -13.02 11.88 2.06
N LEU A 18 -12.63 10.61 1.91
CA LEU A 18 -12.87 9.61 2.95
C LEU A 18 -12.05 9.93 4.21
N PRO A 19 -12.65 9.79 5.40
CA PRO A 19 -11.95 9.82 6.68
C PRO A 19 -10.79 8.83 6.73
N ASP A 20 -9.67 9.23 7.34
CA ASP A 20 -8.48 8.41 7.52
C ASP A 20 -8.78 7.03 8.15
N PRO A 21 -9.68 6.88 9.15
CA PRO A 21 -10.02 5.57 9.70
C PRO A 21 -10.64 4.61 8.68
N LEU A 22 -11.48 5.11 7.77
CA LEU A 22 -12.09 4.27 6.72
C LEU A 22 -11.05 3.85 5.69
N LEU A 23 -10.12 4.74 5.36
CA LEU A 23 -9.00 4.44 4.49
C LEU A 23 -8.08 3.37 5.10
N CYS A 24 -7.79 3.48 6.40
CA CYS A 24 -7.03 2.47 7.14
C CYS A 24 -7.73 1.12 7.14
N GLN A 25 -9.06 1.07 7.31
CA GLN A 25 -9.82 -0.17 7.23
C GLN A 25 -9.70 -0.82 5.85
N ILE A 26 -9.96 -0.07 4.78
CA ILE A 26 -9.86 -0.58 3.40
C ILE A 26 -8.46 -1.12 3.13
N LEU A 27 -7.43 -0.35 3.48
CA LEU A 27 -6.05 -0.75 3.28
C LEU A 27 -5.62 -1.93 4.16
N SER A 28 -6.22 -2.10 5.35
CA SER A 28 -5.98 -3.23 6.25
C SER A 28 -6.63 -4.52 5.76
N ASP A 29 -7.69 -4.43 4.96
CA ASP A 29 -8.35 -5.56 4.31
C ASP A 29 -7.66 -5.98 3.00
N LEU A 30 -6.77 -5.14 2.47
CA LEU A 30 -6.04 -5.41 1.23
C LEU A 30 -4.70 -6.11 1.50
N PRO A 31 -4.26 -7.02 0.61
CA PRO A 31 -2.87 -7.44 0.57
C PRO A 31 -1.95 -6.22 0.42
N THR A 32 -0.76 -6.24 1.05
CA THR A 32 0.12 -5.05 1.05
C THR A 32 0.53 -4.63 -0.35
N LYS A 33 0.71 -5.57 -1.29
CA LYS A 33 0.89 -5.25 -2.72
C LYS A 33 -0.18 -4.28 -3.23
N ASN A 34 -1.44 -4.63 -3.02
CA ASN A 34 -2.58 -3.84 -3.46
C ASN A 34 -2.65 -2.52 -2.68
N ALA A 35 -2.37 -2.53 -1.38
CA ALA A 35 -2.28 -1.31 -0.57
C ALA A 35 -1.23 -0.33 -1.14
N VAL A 36 -0.03 -0.83 -1.50
CA VAL A 36 1.02 -0.03 -2.15
C VAL A 36 0.56 0.44 -3.54
N THR A 37 -0.12 -0.39 -4.34
CA THR A 37 -0.66 0.04 -5.64
C THR A 37 -1.69 1.16 -5.46
N THR A 38 -2.58 1.07 -4.48
CA THR A 38 -3.57 2.11 -4.18
C THR A 38 -2.95 3.41 -3.65
N SER A 39 -1.67 3.41 -3.25
CA SER A 39 -0.96 4.62 -2.84
C SER A 39 -0.87 5.70 -3.93
N VAL A 40 -1.04 5.32 -5.21
CA VAL A 40 -1.03 6.27 -6.34
C VAL A 40 -2.35 7.05 -6.47
N LEU A 41 -3.43 6.58 -5.86
CA LEU A 41 -4.75 7.21 -5.93
C LEU A 41 -4.81 8.56 -5.22
N SER A 42 -4.01 8.73 -4.15
CA SER A 42 -3.97 9.97 -3.40
C SER A 42 -2.74 10.05 -2.51
N LYS A 43 -2.29 11.29 -2.24
CA LYS A 43 -1.24 11.57 -1.24
C LYS A 43 -1.58 11.00 0.14
N LYS A 44 -2.87 10.97 0.52
CA LYS A 44 -3.32 10.42 1.81
C LYS A 44 -3.17 8.90 1.86
N TRP A 45 -3.51 8.21 0.78
CA TRP A 45 -3.34 6.76 0.71
C TRP A 45 -1.87 6.37 0.85
N ARG A 46 -0.99 7.12 0.18
CA ARG A 46 0.48 6.95 0.27
C ARG A 46 1.03 7.09 1.68
N THR A 47 0.45 7.93 2.53
CA THR A 47 0.88 8.04 3.92
C THR A 47 0.21 7.02 4.83
N LEU A 48 -1.06 6.67 4.55
CA LEU A 48 -1.83 5.77 5.40
C LEU A 48 -1.43 4.30 5.27
N TRP A 49 -1.06 3.80 4.09
CA TRP A 49 -0.62 2.39 3.97
C TRP A 49 0.64 2.08 4.78
N LEU A 50 1.48 3.11 5.04
CA LEU A 50 2.66 3.00 5.91
C LEU A 50 2.31 2.97 7.41
N SER A 51 1.14 3.48 7.77
CA SER A 51 0.66 3.53 9.15
C SER A 51 -0.05 2.25 9.58
N ILE A 52 -0.28 1.32 8.65
CA ILE A 52 -1.04 0.09 8.93
C ILE A 52 -0.10 -0.94 9.53
N PRO A 53 -0.47 -1.59 10.64
CA PRO A 53 0.41 -2.52 11.34
C PRO A 53 0.50 -3.91 10.68
N ILE A 54 0.23 -3.99 9.37
CA ILE A 54 0.14 -5.24 8.61
C ILE A 54 0.98 -5.11 7.34
N LEU A 55 2.00 -5.97 7.24
CA LEU A 55 2.85 -6.10 6.05
C LEU A 55 2.83 -7.56 5.59
N ASP A 56 2.31 -7.82 4.39
CA ASP A 56 2.27 -9.11 3.71
C ASP A 56 2.78 -8.94 2.28
N LEU A 57 4.06 -9.24 2.09
CA LEU A 57 4.77 -9.07 0.81
C LEU A 57 5.42 -10.38 0.38
N ASP A 58 5.26 -10.70 -0.91
CA ASP A 58 6.03 -11.73 -1.59
C ASP A 58 7.12 -11.07 -2.44
N ILE A 59 8.29 -11.69 -2.55
CA ILE A 59 9.34 -11.22 -3.46
C ILE A 59 8.89 -11.32 -4.92
N ASP A 60 8.08 -12.34 -5.25
CA ASP A 60 7.53 -12.56 -6.60
C ASP A 60 6.53 -11.47 -7.01
N ASP A 61 6.00 -10.70 -6.06
CA ASP A 61 5.14 -9.56 -6.34
C ASP A 61 5.90 -8.35 -6.93
N PHE A 62 7.23 -8.39 -6.89
CA PHE A 62 8.09 -7.30 -7.32
C PHE A 62 8.95 -7.71 -8.52
N PRO A 63 9.22 -6.79 -9.45
CA PRO A 63 10.07 -7.06 -10.60
C PRO A 63 11.54 -7.32 -10.21
N ASP A 64 11.96 -6.83 -9.05
CA ASP A 64 13.34 -6.94 -8.58
C ASP A 64 13.43 -6.83 -7.05
N TYR A 65 14.52 -7.41 -6.51
CA TYR A 65 14.81 -7.40 -5.08
C TYR A 65 15.06 -5.99 -4.52
N THR A 66 15.57 -5.06 -5.33
CA THR A 66 15.89 -3.70 -4.86
C THR A 66 14.62 -2.87 -4.61
N THR A 67 13.59 -3.06 -5.43
CA THR A 67 12.26 -2.46 -5.26
C THR A 67 11.56 -3.08 -4.05
N PHE A 68 11.58 -4.40 -3.90
CA PHE A 68 11.05 -5.09 -2.72
C PHE A 68 11.69 -4.53 -1.43
N THR A 69 13.02 -4.51 -1.36
CA THR A 69 13.74 -4.00 -0.19
C THR A 69 13.51 -2.52 0.06
N SER A 70 13.37 -1.69 -0.98
CA SER A 70 13.02 -0.28 -0.83
C SER A 70 11.65 -0.09 -0.17
N VAL A 71 10.63 -0.87 -0.58
CA VAL A 71 9.29 -0.82 0.02
C VAL A 71 9.32 -1.30 1.47
N VAL A 72 10.00 -2.42 1.74
CA VAL A 72 10.16 -2.95 3.11
C VAL A 72 10.89 -1.95 3.99
N SER A 73 12.01 -1.37 3.55
CA SER A 73 12.75 -0.36 4.31
C SER A 73 11.90 0.87 4.60
N ARG A 74 11.18 1.37 3.60
CA ARG A 74 10.28 2.54 3.76
C ARG A 74 9.17 2.26 4.76
N PHE A 75 8.63 1.04 4.76
CA PHE A 75 7.64 0.62 5.74
C PHE A 75 8.23 0.51 7.14
N LEU A 76 9.38 -0.14 7.29
CA LEU A 76 10.06 -0.32 8.58
C LEU A 76 10.43 1.02 9.24
N ASP A 77 10.77 2.04 8.43
CA ASP A 77 11.03 3.38 8.95
C ASP A 77 9.78 4.05 9.54
N PHE A 78 8.60 3.81 8.94
CA PHE A 78 7.33 4.32 9.45
C PHE A 78 6.74 3.47 10.58
N SER A 79 6.95 2.16 10.56
CA SER A 79 6.46 1.27 11.61
C SER A 79 7.18 1.46 12.95
N LYS A 80 8.30 2.20 13.01
CA LYS A 80 8.95 2.57 14.28
C LYS A 80 8.01 3.34 15.21
N GLU A 81 7.01 4.03 14.66
CA GLU A 81 6.03 4.81 15.43
C GLU A 81 4.76 4.03 15.81
N SER A 82 4.57 2.81 15.32
CA SER A 82 3.33 2.05 15.55
C SER A 82 3.60 0.55 15.61
N CYS A 83 3.20 -0.10 16.71
CA CYS A 83 3.44 -1.52 16.93
C CYS A 83 2.92 -2.38 15.77
N LEU A 84 3.84 -3.00 15.05
CA LEU A 84 3.57 -3.90 13.93
C LEU A 84 2.89 -5.17 14.49
N HIS A 85 1.67 -5.46 14.04
CA HIS A 85 0.87 -6.59 14.53
C HIS A 85 1.10 -7.84 13.69
N LYS A 86 1.34 -7.69 12.38
CA LYS A 86 1.53 -8.81 11.46
C LYS A 86 2.57 -8.47 10.40
N LEU A 87 3.68 -9.22 10.40
CA LEU A 87 4.72 -9.19 9.38
C LEU A 87 4.81 -10.56 8.71
N LYS A 88 4.58 -10.60 7.40
CA LYS A 88 4.75 -11.79 6.57
C LYS A 88 5.58 -11.41 5.35
N LEU A 89 6.70 -12.09 5.20
CA LEU A 89 7.61 -11.96 4.07
C LEU A 89 7.74 -13.36 3.47
N ALA A 90 7.32 -13.53 2.23
CA ALA A 90 7.51 -14.77 1.50
C ALA A 90 8.73 -14.67 0.58
N PHE A 91 9.50 -15.75 0.54
CA PHE A 91 10.65 -15.91 -0.35
C PHE A 91 10.50 -17.28 -1.01
N THR A 92 9.91 -17.29 -2.18
CA THR A 92 9.85 -18.47 -3.04
C THR A 92 11.25 -18.64 -3.64
N ARG A 93 11.93 -19.71 -3.25
CA ARG A 93 13.08 -20.16 -4.02
C ARG A 93 12.49 -20.71 -5.31
N HIS A 94 12.74 -20.04 -6.42
CA HIS A 94 12.54 -20.65 -7.72
C HIS A 94 13.56 -21.78 -7.79
N ASP A 95 13.17 -22.97 -7.36
CA ASP A 95 13.85 -24.19 -7.76
C ASP A 95 13.55 -24.28 -9.25
N ASP A 96 14.41 -23.61 -10.05
CA ASP A 96 14.49 -23.89 -11.47
C ASP A 96 14.62 -25.40 -11.60
N ASP A 97 13.57 -26.01 -12.13
CA ASP A 97 13.58 -27.34 -12.67
C ASP A 97 14.88 -27.51 -13.45
N ASP A 98 15.78 -28.36 -12.94
CA ASP A 98 16.83 -28.96 -13.73
C ASP A 98 16.15 -29.81 -14.81
N PRO A 99 16.22 -29.45 -16.10
CA PRO A 99 15.66 -30.26 -17.15
C PRO A 99 16.78 -30.63 -18.09
N THR A 100 17.86 -31.30 -17.65
CA THR A 100 18.61 -32.29 -18.46
C THR A 100 19.77 -32.95 -17.70
N SER A 101 19.48 -34.12 -17.11
CA SER A 101 20.33 -35.31 -17.31
C SER A 101 20.14 -35.86 -18.73
#